data_AF-A0A376TG10-F1
#
_entry.id   AF-A0A376TG10-F1
#
_cell.length_a   1.000
_cell.length_b   1.000
_cell.length_c   1.000
_cell.angle_alpha   90.00
_cell.angle_beta   90.00
_cell.angle_gamma   90.00
#
_symmetry.space_group_name_H-M   'P 1'
#
loop_
_entity.id
_entity.type
_entity.pdbx_description
1 polymer ?
#
loop_
_entity_poly.entity_id
_entity_poly.type
_entity_poly.pdbx_seq_one_letter_code
_entity_poly.pdbx_strand_id
1 'polypeptide(L)' 'MKLAVYSTKQYDKKYLQQVNESFGFELEFFDFLLTGKNR' A
#
# COMPACT_ATOMS: atom_id res chain seq x y z
N MET A 1 4.09 10.58 7.12
CA MET A 1 4.68 9.23 7.30
C MET A 1 4.35 8.42 6.05
N LYS A 2 5.32 7.65 5.52
CA LYS A 2 5.20 6.96 4.22
C LYS A 2 4.93 5.46 4.43
N LEU A 3 3.94 4.91 3.74
CA LEU A 3 3.47 3.53 3.87
C LEU A 3 3.54 2.81 2.51
N ALA A 4 4.29 1.71 2.46
CA ALA A 4 4.35 0.82 1.30
C ALA A 4 3.36 -0.35 1.49
N VAL A 5 2.47 -0.54 0.53
CA VAL A 5 1.46 -1.61 0.54
C VAL A 5 1.78 -2.59 -0.59
N TYR A 6 2.12 -3.82 -0.25
CA TYR A 6 2.47 -4.88 -1.19
C TYR A 6 1.29 -5.78 -1.52
N SER A 7 1.40 -6.58 -2.58
CA SER A 7 0.37 -7.53 -3.05
C SER A 7 -0.96 -6.89 -3.45
N THR A 8 -0.95 -5.58 -3.73
CA THR A 8 -2.18 -4.82 -3.88
C THR A 8 -2.94 -5.13 -5.15
N LYS A 9 -4.26 -5.09 -5.04
CA LYS A 9 -5.21 -5.12 -6.15
C LYS A 9 -5.86 -3.75 -6.30
N GLN A 10 -6.57 -3.56 -7.40
CA GLN A 10 -7.17 -2.27 -7.73
C GLN A 10 -8.20 -1.82 -6.68
N TYR A 11 -8.90 -2.76 -6.04
CA TYR A 11 -9.83 -2.48 -4.96
C TYR A 11 -9.12 -2.00 -3.68
N ASP A 12 -7.97 -2.59 -3.32
CA ASP A 12 -7.19 -2.18 -2.14
C ASP A 12 -6.78 -0.72 -2.26
N LYS A 13 -6.25 -0.34 -3.45
CA LYS A 13 -5.85 1.03 -3.73
C LYS A 13 -7.01 2.01 -3.55
N LYS A 14 -8.18 1.68 -4.10
CA LYS A 14 -9.37 2.56 -4.04
C LYS A 14 -9.79 2.82 -2.59
N TYR A 15 -9.97 1.78 -1.79
CA TYR A 15 -10.48 1.92 -0.42
C TYR A 15 -9.43 2.49 0.54
N LEU A 16 -8.16 2.12 0.39
CA LEU A 16 -7.09 2.67 1.21
C LEU A 16 -6.86 4.15 0.93
N GLN A 17 -6.95 4.59 -0.33
CA GLN A 17 -6.87 6.02 -0.67
C GLN A 17 -8.05 6.80 -0.08
N GLN A 18 -9.27 6.29 -0.22
CA GLN A 18 -10.48 6.94 0.32
C GLN A 18 -10.39 7.14 1.84
N VAL A 19 -9.98 6.13 2.59
CA VAL A 19 -9.83 6.25 4.05
C VAL A 19 -8.65 7.16 4.41
N ASN A 20 -7.56 7.07 3.66
CA ASN A 20 -6.36 7.85 3.93
C ASN A 20 -6.53 9.37 3.75
N GLU A 21 -7.59 9.84 3.10
CA GLU A 21 -7.96 11.27 3.10
C GLU A 21 -8.09 11.84 4.52
N SER A 22 -8.52 11.02 5.49
CA SER A 22 -8.63 11.43 6.89
C SER A 22 -7.32 11.34 7.68
N PHE A 23 -6.30 10.66 7.16
CA PHE A 23 -5.05 10.38 7.88
C PHE A 23 -3.81 11.07 7.30
N GLY A 24 -3.82 11.38 6.00
CA GLY A 24 -2.72 12.11 5.35
C GLY A 24 -1.40 11.32 5.23
N PHE A 25 -1.45 9.99 5.15
CA PHE A 25 -0.24 9.20 4.86
C PHE A 25 0.12 9.26 3.37
N GLU A 26 1.41 9.09 3.07
CA GLU A 26 1.86 8.91 1.69
C GLU A 26 1.82 7.40 1.38
N LEU A 27 0.82 6.96 0.61
CA LEU A 27 0.63 5.56 0.26
C LEU A 27 1.32 5.21 -1.07
N GLU A 28 2.18 4.21 -1.05
CA GLU A 28 2.83 3.64 -2.23
C GLU A 28 2.40 2.20 -2.42
N PHE A 29 1.89 1.85 -3.60
CA PHE A 29 1.25 0.56 -3.88
C PHE A 29 2.11 -0.28 -4.83
N PHE A 30 2.37 -1.51 -4.42
CA PHE A 30 3.12 -2.51 -5.19
C PHE A 30 2.23 -3.74 -5.43
N ASP A 31 2.23 -4.25 -6.65
CA ASP A 31 1.42 -5.40 -7.09
C ASP A 31 2.06 -6.76 -6.73
N PHE A 32 3.38 -6.78 -6.56
CA PHE A 32 4.14 -7.96 -6.18
C PHE A 32 4.09 -8.26 -4.67
N LEU A 33 4.26 -9.54 -4.34
CA LEU A 33 4.34 -10.03 -2.97
C LEU A 33 5.62 -9.50 -2.29
N LEU A 34 5.50 -9.12 -1.02
CA LEU A 34 6.67 -8.82 -0.20
C LEU A 34 7.43 -10.12 0.04
N THR A 35 8.65 -10.20 -0.47
CA THR A 35 9.54 -11.35 -0.24
C THR A 35 10.56 -11.01 0.83
N GLY A 36 10.80 -11.96 1.74
CA GLY A 36 11.92 -11.88 2.67
C GLY A 36 13.23 -11.92 1.88
N LYS A 37 14.19 -11.06 2.24
CA LYS A 37 15.54 -11.17 1.71
C LYS A 37 16.20 -12.41 2.33
N ASN A 38 16.02 -13.57 1.71
CA ASN A 38 16.77 -14.76 2.06
C ASN A 38 18.24 -14.46 1.73
N ARG A 39 19.06 -14.47 2.78
CA ARG A 39 20.47 -14.07 2.75
C ARG A 39 21.32 -15.13 2.06
#